data_AF-A0A2S9FLK1-F1
#
_entry.id   AF-A0A2S9FLK1-F1
#
_cell.length_a   1.000
_cell.length_b   1.000
_cell.length_c   1.000
_cell.angle_alpha   90.00
_cell.angle_beta   90.00
_cell.angle_gamma   90.00
#
_symmetry.space_group_name_H-M   'P 1'
#
loop_
_entity.id
_entity.type
_entity.pdbx_description
1 polymer ?
#
loop_
_entity_poly.entity_id
_entity_poly.type
_entity_poly.pdbx_seq_one_letter_code
_entity_poly.pdbx_strand_id
1 'polypeptide(L)'
;LRSNMDPFPVLDTLAATIGRLPGANLQINVHDEIFDADNHWYAPQSGAALVSFDRFRHVDVRIHPYFSEDELWEYLSAINVSVLPYRFGTHSGWLEACFDLGTAVIAPSCGFYDQQRPCGVFEFNDDTFDPASLDAAVRAEYARWSGGSLPPRARW
;
A
#
# COMPACT_ATOMS: atom_id res chain seq x y z
N LEU A 1 13.20 3.93 6.50
CA LEU A 1 11.74 3.65 6.62
C LEU A 1 11.16 4.54 7.72
N ARG A 2 9.93 5.06 7.56
CA ARG A 2 9.27 5.86 8.62
C ARG A 2 8.98 4.98 9.84
N SER A 3 9.02 5.58 11.03
CA SER A 3 8.87 4.87 12.31
C SER A 3 7.52 4.18 12.48
N ASN A 4 6.47 4.70 11.85
CA ASN A 4 5.13 4.12 11.92
C ASN A 4 4.88 3.00 10.90
N MET A 5 5.85 2.70 10.03
CA MET A 5 5.72 1.68 9.00
C MET A 5 6.46 0.39 9.37
N ASP A 6 5.81 -0.73 9.10
CA ASP A 6 6.48 -2.03 9.00
C ASP A 6 5.95 -2.75 7.74
N PRO A 7 6.61 -2.56 6.59
CA PRO A 7 6.10 -3.04 5.32
C PRO A 7 6.27 -4.54 5.13
N PHE A 8 7.20 -5.21 5.81
CA PHE A 8 7.59 -6.57 5.45
C PHE A 8 6.50 -7.62 5.69
N PRO A 9 5.81 -7.67 6.85
CA PRO A 9 4.69 -8.60 7.05
C PRO A 9 3.55 -8.40 6.04
N VAL A 10 3.29 -7.13 5.70
CA VAL A 10 2.29 -6.72 4.73
C VAL A 10 2.70 -7.18 3.33
N LEU A 11 3.92 -6.89 2.90
CA LEU A 11 4.44 -7.24 1.58
C LEU A 11 4.53 -8.76 1.36
N ASP A 12 4.93 -9.54 2.38
CA ASP A 12 4.94 -11.00 2.30
C ASP A 12 3.53 -11.56 2.03
N THR A 13 2.53 -11.02 2.72
CA THR A 13 1.13 -11.39 2.53
C THR A 13 0.61 -10.94 1.17
N LEU A 14 0.87 -9.70 0.77
CA LEU A 14 0.46 -9.17 -0.53
C LEU A 14 1.10 -9.97 -1.68
N ALA A 15 2.39 -10.26 -1.63
CA ALA A 15 3.05 -11.06 -2.65
C ALA A 15 2.43 -12.46 -2.73
N ALA A 16 2.12 -13.11 -1.61
CA ALA A 16 1.46 -14.42 -1.61
C ALA A 16 0.01 -14.36 -2.12
N THR A 17 -0.76 -13.35 -1.76
CA THR A 17 -2.17 -13.20 -2.15
C THR A 17 -2.31 -12.81 -3.62
N ILE A 18 -1.58 -11.79 -4.08
CA ILE A 18 -1.63 -11.30 -5.46
C ILE A 18 -1.19 -12.37 -6.45
N GLY A 19 -0.20 -13.20 -6.09
CA GLY A 19 0.24 -14.32 -6.94
C GLY A 19 -0.85 -15.39 -7.21
N ARG A 20 -1.98 -15.34 -6.48
CA ARG A 20 -3.14 -16.22 -6.64
C ARG A 20 -4.33 -15.52 -7.33
N LEU A 21 -4.18 -14.26 -7.74
CA LEU A 21 -5.25 -13.44 -8.35
C LEU A 21 -4.92 -13.18 -9.83
N PRO A 22 -5.69 -13.73 -10.79
CA PRO A 22 -5.41 -13.59 -12.21
C PRO A 22 -5.33 -12.12 -12.67
N GLY A 23 -4.22 -11.74 -13.32
CA GLY A 23 -4.03 -10.40 -13.87
C GLY A 23 -3.77 -9.29 -12.83
N ALA A 24 -3.72 -9.63 -11.54
CA ALA A 24 -3.32 -8.68 -10.50
C ALA A 24 -1.79 -8.60 -10.41
N ASN A 25 -1.28 -7.40 -10.13
CA ASN A 25 0.14 -7.15 -9.90
C ASN A 25 0.30 -6.32 -8.62
N LEU A 26 1.39 -6.55 -7.89
CA LEU A 26 1.77 -5.77 -6.72
C LEU A 26 2.87 -4.80 -7.13
N GLN A 27 2.62 -3.50 -7.02
CA GLN A 27 3.66 -2.50 -7.20
C GLN A 27 4.20 -2.05 -5.85
N ILE A 28 5.52 -2.06 -5.69
CA ILE A 28 6.22 -1.57 -4.50
C ILE A 28 7.02 -0.34 -4.91
N ASN A 29 6.63 0.83 -4.43
CA ASN A 29 7.37 2.08 -4.64
C ASN A 29 8.37 2.28 -3.49
N VAL A 30 9.63 2.51 -3.84
CA VAL A 30 10.75 2.70 -2.91
C VAL A 30 11.43 4.01 -3.25
N HIS A 31 11.52 4.93 -2.29
CA HIS A 31 12.28 6.15 -2.51
C HIS A 31 13.78 5.86 -2.53
N ASP A 32 14.47 6.39 -3.55
CA ASP A 32 15.91 6.18 -3.79
C ASP A 32 16.81 6.60 -2.62
N GLU A 33 16.37 7.59 -1.83
CA GLU A 33 17.06 8.06 -0.63
C GLU A 33 17.36 6.97 0.41
N ILE A 34 16.64 5.84 0.38
CA ILE A 34 16.93 4.69 1.26
C ILE A 34 18.33 4.09 1.00
N PHE A 35 18.91 4.35 -0.17
CA PHE A 35 20.23 3.92 -0.59
C PHE A 35 21.32 5.00 -0.50
N ASP A 36 20.95 6.23 -0.13
CA ASP A 36 21.89 7.34 0.02
C ASP A 36 22.48 7.36 1.43
N ALA A 37 23.79 7.08 1.55
CA ALA A 37 24.49 6.99 2.83
C ALA A 37 24.50 8.28 3.65
N ASP A 38 24.29 9.43 3.00
CA ASP A 38 24.27 10.74 3.64
C ASP A 38 22.85 11.18 4.04
N ASN A 39 21.82 10.40 3.67
CA ASN A 39 20.42 10.71 3.96
C ASN A 39 19.96 10.17 5.33
N HIS A 40 19.08 10.91 6.01
CA HIS A 40 18.47 10.50 7.28
C HIS A 40 17.75 9.14 7.21
N TRP A 41 17.17 8.81 6.05
CA TRP A 41 16.42 7.59 5.81
C TRP A 41 17.27 6.41 5.30
N TYR A 42 18.59 6.57 5.24
CA TYR A 42 19.52 5.53 4.79
C TYR A 42 19.27 4.20 5.51
N ALA A 43 18.87 3.20 4.76
CA ALA A 43 18.57 1.86 5.26
C ALA A 43 18.83 0.83 4.15
N PRO A 44 20.09 0.64 3.73
CA PRO A 44 20.44 -0.14 2.54
C PRO A 44 20.02 -1.61 2.65
N GLN A 45 20.00 -2.17 3.86
CA GLN A 45 19.52 -3.53 4.11
C GLN A 45 18.01 -3.64 3.88
N SER A 46 17.22 -2.67 4.36
CA SER A 46 15.79 -2.61 4.08
C SER A 46 15.52 -2.37 2.60
N GLY A 47 16.29 -1.48 1.96
CA GLY A 47 16.24 -1.26 0.51
C GLY A 47 16.49 -2.54 -0.29
N ALA A 48 17.56 -3.28 0.04
CA ALA A 48 17.86 -4.56 -0.59
C ALA A 48 16.76 -5.61 -0.35
N ALA A 49 16.19 -5.65 0.86
CA ALA A 49 15.07 -6.54 1.18
C ALA A 49 13.82 -6.20 0.35
N LEU A 50 13.49 -4.92 0.15
CA LEU A 50 12.40 -4.47 -0.71
C LEU A 50 12.63 -4.85 -2.18
N VAL A 51 13.84 -4.61 -2.69
CA VAL A 51 14.22 -4.99 -4.06
C VAL A 51 14.08 -6.50 -4.27
N SER A 52 14.41 -7.31 -3.28
CA SER A 52 14.36 -8.78 -3.39
C SER A 52 12.96 -9.35 -3.69
N PHE A 53 11.89 -8.56 -3.57
CA PHE A 53 10.54 -8.98 -3.97
C PHE A 53 10.37 -9.08 -5.49
N ASP A 54 11.28 -8.51 -6.29
CA ASP A 54 11.33 -8.66 -7.76
C ASP A 54 11.44 -10.13 -8.22
N ARG A 55 11.86 -11.03 -7.31
CA ARG A 55 11.87 -12.49 -7.51
C ARG A 55 10.49 -13.06 -7.86
N PHE A 56 9.42 -12.35 -7.49
CA PHE A 56 8.04 -12.74 -7.80
C PHE A 56 7.58 -12.08 -9.10
N ARG A 57 7.17 -12.89 -10.08
CA ARG A 57 6.80 -12.39 -11.43
C ARG A 57 5.64 -11.39 -11.47
N HIS A 58 4.79 -11.39 -10.45
CA HIS A 58 3.64 -10.49 -10.30
C HIS A 58 3.95 -9.29 -9.39
N VAL A 59 5.22 -9.06 -9.05
CA VAL A 59 5.67 -7.92 -8.26
C VAL A 59 6.55 -7.01 -9.12
N ASP A 60 6.22 -5.71 -9.13
CA ASP A 60 6.96 -4.65 -9.79
C ASP A 60 7.55 -3.72 -8.72
N VAL A 61 8.86 -3.77 -8.52
CA VAL A 61 9.56 -2.88 -7.57
C VAL A 61 10.11 -1.69 -8.33
N ARG A 62 9.64 -0.49 -7.96
CA ARG A 62 10.05 0.78 -8.58
C ARG A 62 10.84 1.62 -7.59
N ILE A 63 12.08 1.94 -7.97
CA ILE A 63 12.94 2.85 -7.21
C ILE A 63 12.92 4.21 -7.90
N HIS A 64 12.51 5.25 -7.19
CA HIS A 64 12.36 6.59 -7.77
C HIS A 64 12.50 7.68 -6.68
N PRO A 65 12.81 8.94 -7.03
CA PRO A 65 12.71 10.06 -6.09
C PRO A 65 11.26 10.32 -5.70
N TYR A 66 10.99 11.18 -4.70
CA TYR A 66 9.62 11.60 -4.41
C TYR A 66 8.89 12.10 -5.66
N PHE A 67 7.65 11.66 -5.84
CA PHE A 67 6.80 12.18 -6.89
C PHE A 67 6.60 13.69 -6.72
N SER A 68 6.64 14.41 -7.83
CA SER A 68 5.98 15.71 -7.94
C SER A 68 4.47 15.55 -7.71
N GLU A 69 3.76 16.67 -7.57
CA GLU A 69 2.31 16.64 -7.40
C GLU A 69 1.63 15.94 -8.59
N ASP A 70 1.89 16.36 -9.82
CA ASP A 70 1.27 15.75 -11.01
C ASP A 70 1.55 14.24 -11.12
N GLU A 71 2.79 13.82 -10.85
CA GLU A 71 3.17 12.39 -10.86
C GLU A 71 2.44 11.60 -9.76
N LEU A 72 2.25 12.20 -8.57
CA LEU A 72 1.50 11.55 -7.50
C LEU A 72 0.04 11.36 -7.90
N TRP A 73 -0.59 12.37 -8.49
CA TRP A 73 -1.99 12.29 -8.95
C TRP A 73 -2.16 11.27 -10.07
N GLU A 74 -1.24 11.25 -11.03
CA GLU A 74 -1.20 10.24 -12.10
C GLU A 74 -1.04 8.83 -11.52
N TYR A 75 -0.07 8.65 -10.62
CA TYR A 75 0.19 7.37 -9.98
C TYR A 75 -1.03 6.86 -9.21
N LEU A 76 -1.60 7.68 -8.31
CA LEU A 76 -2.73 7.29 -7.50
C LEU A 76 -3.93 6.91 -8.37
N SER A 77 -4.18 7.63 -9.46
CA SER A 77 -5.28 7.35 -10.41
C SER A 77 -5.05 6.07 -11.24
N ALA A 78 -3.80 5.62 -11.37
CA ALA A 78 -3.43 4.46 -12.18
C ALA A 78 -3.56 3.12 -11.43
N ILE A 79 -3.65 3.14 -10.09
CA ILE A 79 -3.78 1.93 -9.27
C ILE A 79 -5.24 1.67 -8.86
N ASN A 80 -5.59 0.40 -8.65
CA ASN A 80 -6.93 0.03 -8.19
C ASN A 80 -7.07 0.10 -6.66
N VAL A 81 -6.01 -0.29 -5.94
CA VAL A 81 -5.99 -0.39 -4.48
C VAL A 81 -4.64 0.09 -3.95
N SER A 82 -4.64 0.95 -2.92
CA SER A 82 -3.48 1.31 -2.12
C SER A 82 -3.56 0.65 -0.74
N VAL A 83 -2.50 -0.05 -0.31
CA VAL A 83 -2.43 -0.70 1.01
C VAL A 83 -1.52 0.10 1.94
N LEU A 84 -1.98 0.41 3.15
CA LEU A 84 -1.24 1.21 4.12
C LEU A 84 -0.52 0.30 5.14
N PRO A 85 0.82 0.23 5.16
CA PRO A 85 1.55 -0.65 6.08
C PRO A 85 1.85 0.04 7.43
N TYR A 86 0.87 0.72 8.03
CA TYR A 86 1.07 1.46 9.27
C TYR A 86 0.79 0.60 10.51
N ARG A 87 1.67 0.68 11.51
CA ARG A 87 1.50 0.04 12.83
C ARG A 87 0.78 0.95 13.83
N PHE A 88 0.89 2.27 13.63
CA PHE A 88 0.18 3.28 14.40
C PHE A 88 -0.03 4.55 13.58
N GLY A 89 -0.96 5.40 14.03
CA GLY A 89 -1.29 6.69 13.44
C GLY A 89 -2.69 7.14 13.80
N THR A 90 -3.16 8.21 13.18
CA THR A 90 -4.52 8.76 13.40
C THR A 90 -5.29 8.79 12.08
N HIS A 91 -4.95 9.74 11.22
CA HIS A 91 -5.52 9.92 9.88
C HIS A 91 -4.41 9.88 8.84
N SER A 92 -4.76 9.65 7.58
CA SER A 92 -3.81 9.60 6.47
C SER A 92 -4.24 10.55 5.34
N GLY A 93 -3.37 11.53 5.03
CA GLY A 93 -3.53 12.34 3.82
C GLY A 93 -3.41 11.51 2.54
N TRP A 94 -2.71 10.37 2.58
CA TRP A 94 -2.64 9.44 1.46
C TRP A 94 -3.99 8.76 1.20
N LEU A 95 -4.69 8.37 2.27
CA LEU A 95 -6.03 7.81 2.18
C LEU A 95 -7.01 8.84 1.62
N GLU A 96 -6.89 10.10 2.05
CA GLU A 96 -7.69 11.20 1.51
C GLU A 96 -7.47 11.39 0.01
N ALA A 97 -6.20 11.47 -0.42
CA ALA A 97 -5.85 11.63 -1.83
C ALA A 97 -6.34 10.46 -2.70
N CYS A 98 -6.24 9.22 -2.20
CA CYS A 98 -6.81 8.05 -2.88
C CYS A 98 -8.34 8.17 -3.02
N PHE A 99 -9.03 8.61 -1.97
CA PHE A 99 -10.48 8.80 -2.00
C PHE A 99 -10.89 9.89 -3.01
N ASP A 100 -10.18 11.00 -3.09
CA ASP A 100 -10.49 12.07 -4.06
C ASP A 100 -10.37 11.58 -5.52
N LEU A 101 -9.42 10.67 -5.77
CA LEU A 101 -9.14 10.12 -7.09
C LEU A 101 -9.98 8.89 -7.45
N GLY A 102 -10.64 8.27 -6.47
CA GLY A 102 -11.38 7.02 -6.66
C GLY A 102 -10.48 5.80 -6.73
N THR A 103 -9.47 5.78 -5.88
CA THR A 103 -8.58 4.65 -5.64
C THR A 103 -8.96 4.01 -4.33
N ALA A 104 -9.23 2.70 -4.34
CA ALA A 104 -9.59 2.00 -3.10
C ALA A 104 -8.41 1.99 -2.13
N VAL A 105 -8.69 1.97 -0.83
CA VAL A 105 -7.68 1.89 0.21
C VAL A 105 -7.95 0.66 1.08
N ILE A 106 -6.89 -0.06 1.45
CA ILE A 106 -6.90 -1.04 2.52
C ILE A 106 -6.00 -0.50 3.63
N ALA A 107 -6.61 -0.18 4.77
CA ALA A 107 -5.95 0.44 5.92
C ALA A 107 -5.85 -0.53 7.10
N PRO A 108 -4.86 -0.37 7.98
CA PRO A 108 -4.75 -1.17 9.19
C PRO A 108 -5.85 -0.78 10.20
N SER A 109 -6.17 -1.68 11.13
CA SER A 109 -7.17 -1.46 12.19
C SER A 109 -6.72 -0.47 13.27
N CYS A 110 -5.44 -0.10 13.31
CA CYS A 110 -4.94 0.95 14.20
C CYS A 110 -5.43 2.35 13.78
N GLY A 111 -5.40 3.30 14.71
CA GLY A 111 -5.80 4.69 14.42
C GLY A 111 -7.28 4.86 14.12
N PHE A 112 -7.61 5.76 13.19
CA PHE A 112 -8.99 6.15 12.85
C PHE A 112 -9.23 6.18 11.33
N TYR A 113 -8.49 5.37 10.56
CA TYR A 113 -8.53 5.41 9.10
C TYR A 113 -9.91 5.06 8.51
N ASP A 114 -10.61 4.10 9.12
CA ASP A 114 -11.95 3.66 8.74
C ASP A 114 -13.06 4.69 9.06
N GLN A 115 -12.78 5.59 10.00
CA GLN A 115 -13.64 6.73 10.33
C GLN A 115 -13.40 7.92 9.38
N GLN A 116 -12.25 7.96 8.70
CA GLN A 116 -11.89 9.03 7.77
C GLN A 116 -12.66 8.91 6.46
N ARG A 117 -12.53 7.75 5.78
CA ARG A 117 -13.19 7.44 4.50
C ARG A 117 -13.50 5.94 4.42
N PRO A 118 -14.44 5.52 3.55
CA PRO A 118 -14.66 4.11 3.29
C PRO A 118 -13.38 3.43 2.77
N CYS A 119 -12.90 2.40 3.47
CA CYS A 119 -11.75 1.60 3.09
C CYS A 119 -11.94 0.13 3.53
N GLY A 120 -11.20 -0.78 2.93
CA GLY A 120 -10.98 -2.11 3.50
C GLY A 120 -10.14 -2.00 4.76
N VAL A 121 -10.34 -2.91 5.71
CA VAL A 121 -9.60 -2.93 6.98
C VAL A 121 -8.96 -4.30 7.18
N PHE A 122 -7.72 -4.31 7.65
CA PHE A 122 -7.01 -5.52 8.10
C PHE A 122 -6.43 -5.30 9.50
N GLU A 123 -6.31 -6.36 10.29
CA GLU A 123 -5.78 -6.27 11.64
C GLU A 123 -4.27 -6.06 11.60
N PHE A 124 -3.85 -4.86 11.97
CA PHE A 124 -2.44 -4.51 12.10
C PHE A 124 -2.25 -3.34 13.05
N ASN A 125 -1.45 -3.55 14.09
CA ASN A 125 -1.10 -2.55 15.08
C ASN A 125 0.33 -2.80 15.60
N ASP A 126 0.71 -2.17 16.71
CA ASP A 126 2.06 -2.31 17.28
C ASP A 126 2.39 -3.74 17.74
N ASP A 127 1.40 -4.53 18.13
CA ASP A 127 1.61 -5.85 18.74
C ASP A 127 1.11 -7.01 17.87
N THR A 128 0.19 -6.74 16.94
CA THR A 128 -0.55 -7.77 16.21
C THR A 128 -0.56 -7.50 14.72
N PHE A 129 -0.40 -8.54 13.92
CA PHE A 129 -0.64 -8.56 12.48
C PHE A 129 -1.40 -9.85 12.13
N ASP A 130 -2.57 -9.74 11.51
CA ASP A 130 -3.31 -10.89 10.98
C ASP A 130 -3.23 -10.95 9.44
N PRO A 131 -2.39 -11.83 8.88
CA PRO A 131 -2.28 -11.97 7.42
C PRO A 131 -3.58 -12.46 6.76
N ALA A 132 -4.43 -13.21 7.48
CA ALA A 132 -5.69 -13.69 6.92
C ALA A 132 -6.69 -12.54 6.70
N SER A 133 -6.72 -11.57 7.62
CA SER A 133 -7.52 -10.35 7.46
C SER A 133 -7.09 -9.52 6.25
N LEU A 134 -5.77 -9.41 5.99
CA LEU A 134 -5.25 -8.71 4.82
C LEU A 134 -5.54 -9.47 3.52
N ASP A 135 -5.37 -10.80 3.48
CA ASP A 135 -5.75 -11.62 2.32
C ASP A 135 -7.25 -11.45 1.99
N ALA A 136 -8.11 -11.47 3.01
CA ALA A 136 -9.54 -11.27 2.84
C ALA A 136 -9.89 -9.88 2.30
N ALA A 137 -9.28 -8.82 2.84
CA ALA A 137 -9.49 -7.45 2.37
C ALA A 137 -9.06 -7.27 0.90
N VAL A 138 -7.90 -7.81 0.51
CA VAL A 138 -7.42 -7.76 -0.87
C VAL A 138 -8.35 -8.51 -1.82
N ARG A 139 -8.82 -9.71 -1.43
CA ARG A 139 -9.77 -10.48 -2.24
C ARG A 139 -11.11 -9.77 -2.40
N ALA A 140 -11.57 -9.09 -1.36
CA ALA A 140 -12.81 -8.31 -1.42
C ALA A 140 -12.68 -7.17 -2.44
N GLU A 141 -11.61 -6.38 -2.40
CA GLU A 141 -11.39 -5.30 -3.36
C GLU A 141 -11.15 -5.81 -4.79
N TYR A 142 -10.42 -6.92 -4.94
CA TYR A 142 -10.26 -7.58 -6.23
C TYR A 142 -11.61 -8.05 -6.81
N ALA A 143 -12.49 -8.63 -5.99
CA ALA A 143 -13.83 -9.05 -6.40
C ALA A 143 -14.72 -7.87 -6.81
N ARG A 144 -14.63 -6.75 -6.08
CA ARG A 144 -15.36 -5.51 -6.43
C ARG A 144 -14.90 -4.96 -7.78
N TRP A 145 -13.59 -4.85 -7.99
CA TRP A 145 -13.01 -4.36 -9.24
C TRP A 145 -13.37 -5.26 -10.42
N SER A 146 -13.16 -6.58 -10.29
CA SER A 146 -13.47 -7.54 -11.36
C SER A 146 -14.97 -7.66 -11.65
N GLY A 147 -15.82 -7.32 -10.68
CA GLY A 147 -17.27 -7.17 -10.85
C GLY A 147 -17.73 -5.83 -11.43
N GLY A 148 -16.81 -4.90 -11.74
CA GLY A 148 -17.14 -3.58 -12.29
C GLY A 148 -17.65 -2.56 -11.26
N SER A 149 -17.52 -2.85 -9.96
CA SER A 149 -17.87 -1.92 -8.88
C SER A 149 -16.70 -0.98 -8.62
N LEU A 150 -16.89 0.32 -8.90
CA LEU A 150 -15.88 1.33 -8.63
C LEU A 150 -15.87 1.73 -7.15
N PRO A 151 -14.70 2.02 -6.55
CA PRO A 151 -14.62 2.56 -5.20
C PRO A 151 -15.29 3.95 -5.13
N PRO A 152 -15.78 4.34 -3.95
CA PRO A 152 -16.35 5.67 -3.75
C PRO A 152 -15.26 6.72 -3.93
N ARG A 153 -15.66 7.85 -4.52
CA ARG A 153 -14.79 9.02 -4.70
C ARG A 153 -15.52 10.32 -4.40
N ALA A 154 -14.75 11.37 -4.19
CA ALA A 154 -15.29 12.70 -3.99
C ALA A 154 -16.02 13.22 -5.26
N ARG A 155 -17.04 14.08 -5.07
CA ARG A 155 -17.98 14.52 -6.13
C ARG A 155 -18.07 16.05 -6.30
N TRP A 156 -17.15 16.78 -5.67
CA TRP A 156 -17.17 18.24 -5.61
C TRP A 156 -16.40 18.86 -6.77
#